data_AF-A0A4Y3TNV5-F1
#
_entry.id   AF-A0A4Y3TNV5-F1
#
_cell.length_a   1.000
_cell.length_b   1.000
_cell.length_c   1.000
_cell.angle_alpha   90.00
_cell.angle_beta   90.00
_cell.angle_gamma   90.00
#
_symmetry.space_group_name_H-M   'P 1'
#
loop_
_entity.id
_entity.type
_entity.pdbx_description
1 polymer ?
#
loop_
_entity_poly.entity_id
_entity_poly.type
_entity_poly.pdbx_seq_one_letter_code
_entity_poly.pdbx_strand_id
1 'polypeptide(L)' 'MSYALLDAARVAKAAKTSLHTLNANPETTEAHQRKVIMIERIEALAAAAAESDAGKAITLTSEEFWLISRNW' A
#
# COMPACT_ATOMS: atom_id res chain seq x y z
N MET A 1 17.31 -7.32 -3.31
CA MET A 1 15.95 -6.86 -3.00
C MET A 1 15.10 -8.07 -2.67
N SER A 2 14.52 -8.14 -1.47
CA SER A 2 13.61 -9.20 -1.06
C SER A 2 12.17 -8.85 -1.43
N TYR A 3 11.42 -9.87 -1.83
CA TYR A 3 10.00 -9.79 -2.16
C TYR A 3 9.21 -10.70 -1.23
N ALA A 4 7.98 -10.29 -0.90
CA ALA A 4 7.05 -11.11 -0.14
C ALA A 4 5.72 -11.20 -0.88
N LEU A 5 5.18 -12.42 -0.98
CA LEU A 5 3.81 -12.66 -1.40
C LEU A 5 2.90 -12.47 -0.17
N LEU A 6 1.96 -11.54 -0.27
CA LEU A 6 1.13 -11.10 0.84
C LEU A 6 -0.36 -11.16 0.48
N ASP A 7 -1.21 -11.37 1.48
CA ASP A 7 -2.67 -11.32 1.33
C ASP A 7 -3.13 -9.94 0.82
N ALA A 8 -3.82 -9.91 -0.31
CA ALA A 8 -4.16 -8.68 -1.02
C ALA A 8 -5.15 -7.82 -0.22
N ALA A 9 -6.16 -8.44 0.42
CA ALA A 9 -7.15 -7.72 1.20
C ALA A 9 -6.53 -7.02 2.42
N ARG A 10 -5.58 -7.69 3.08
CA ARG A 10 -4.82 -7.12 4.18
C ARG A 10 -3.95 -5.95 3.73
N VAL A 11 -3.25 -6.10 2.60
CA VAL A 11 -2.47 -4.99 2.03
C VAL A 11 -3.37 -3.79 1.73
N ALA A 12 -4.52 -4.00 1.07
CA ALA A 12 -5.45 -2.92 0.72
C ALA A 12 -5.91 -2.16 1.98
N LYS A 13 -6.27 -2.89 3.05
CA LYS A 13 -6.66 -2.29 4.32
C LYS A 13 -5.53 -1.45 4.95
N ALA A 14 -4.30 -1.98 4.94
CA ALA A 14 -3.15 -1.28 5.51
C ALA A 14 -2.78 -0.03 4.72
N ALA A 15 -2.80 -0.12 3.39
CA ALA A 15 -2.55 1.00 2.50
C ALA A 15 -3.62 2.10 2.66
N LYS A 16 -4.90 1.72 2.70
CA LYS A 16 -6.01 2.66 2.93
C LYS A 16 -5.90 3.40 4.26
N THR A 17 -5.54 2.69 5.33
CA THR A 17 -5.29 3.31 6.64
C THR A 17 -4.10 4.27 6.60
N SER A 18 -3.04 3.89 5.90
CA SER A 18 -1.86 4.74 5.71
C SER A 18 -2.18 6.02 4.94
N LEU A 19 -2.99 5.93 3.88
CA LEU A 19 -3.47 7.09 3.12
C LEU A 19 -4.34 7.99 3.96
N HIS A 20 -5.24 7.42 4.77
CA HIS A 20 -6.07 8.21 5.69
C HIS A 20 -5.22 9.04 6.64
N THR A 21 -4.18 8.43 7.24
CA THR A 21 -3.25 9.12 8.14
C THR A 21 -2.46 10.23 7.44
N LEU A 22 -2.00 9.99 6.20
CA LEU A 22 -1.27 11.00 5.43
C LEU A 22 -2.17 12.17 5.01
N ASN A 23 -3.39 11.87 4.57
CA ASN A 23 -4.36 12.89 4.15
C ASN A 23 -4.90 13.71 5.33
N ALA A 24 -4.81 13.21 6.56
CA ALA A 24 -5.15 13.97 7.77
C ALA A 24 -4.15 15.11 8.05
N ASN A 25 -2.91 15.01 7.57
CA ASN A 25 -1.87 16.02 7.72
C ASN A 25 -1.15 16.25 6.39
N PRO A 26 -1.80 16.94 5.42
CA PRO A 26 -1.24 17.13 4.10
C PRO A 26 0.00 18.04 4.15
N GLU A 27 1.06 17.63 3.45
CA GLU A 27 2.26 18.45 3.26
C GLU A 27 2.51 18.69 1.77
N THR A 28 3.02 19.87 1.43
CA THR A 28 3.33 20.24 0.03
C THR A 28 4.72 19.81 -0.41
N THR A 29 5.43 19.02 0.39
CA THR A 29 6.78 18.57 0.05
C THR A 29 6.72 17.48 -1.02
N GLU A 30 7.70 17.47 -1.92
CA GLU A 30 7.80 16.44 -2.94
C GLU A 30 7.91 15.03 -2.33
N ALA A 31 8.62 14.91 -1.20
CA ALA A 31 8.76 13.66 -0.47
C ALA A 31 7.41 13.12 0.04
N HIS A 32 6.55 14.00 0.57
CA HIS A 32 5.20 13.64 0.99
C HIS A 32 4.34 13.20 -0.20
N GLN A 33 4.34 13.98 -1.28
CA GLN A 33 3.56 13.67 -2.50
C GLN A 33 3.98 12.33 -3.11
N ARG A 34 5.28 12.08 -3.25
CA ARG A 34 5.81 10.80 -3.76
C ARG A 34 5.40 9.62 -2.88
N LYS A 35 5.41 9.79 -1.55
CA LYS A 35 4.97 8.77 -0.61
C LYS A 35 3.47 8.47 -0.76
N VAL A 36 2.63 9.50 -0.86
CA VAL A 36 1.18 9.34 -1.07
C VAL A 36 0.92 8.55 -2.36
N ILE A 37 1.48 8.99 -3.49
CA ILE A 37 1.31 8.33 -4.80
C ILE A 37 1.76 6.86 -4.75
N MET A 38 2.86 6.56 -4.05
CA MET A 38 3.35 5.19 -3.94
C MET A 38 2.38 4.29 -3.15
N ILE A 39 1.81 4.80 -2.06
CA ILE A 39 0.82 4.04 -1.27
C ILE A 39 -0.52 3.92 -2.02
N GLU A 40 -0.95 4.94 -2.78
CA GLU A 40 -2.13 4.88 -3.66
C GLU A 40 -1.99 3.76 -4.70
N ARG A 41 -0.81 3.63 -5.31
CA ARG A 41 -0.53 2.54 -6.27
C ARG A 41 -0.61 1.17 -5.60
N ILE A 42 -0.07 1.03 -4.39
CA ILE A 42 -0.15 -0.23 -3.63
C ILE A 42 -1.61 -0.55 -3.30
N GLU A 43 -2.38 0.44 -2.82
CA GLU A 43 -3.80 0.26 -2.47
C GLU A 43 -4.62 -0.18 -3.68
N ALA A 44 -4.48 0.50 -4.82
CA ALA A 44 -5.21 0.18 -6.03
C ALA A 44 -4.90 -1.25 -6.55
N LEU A 45 -3.62 -1.63 -6.56
CA LEU A 45 -3.21 -2.98 -6.95
C LEU A 45 -3.73 -4.05 -5.98
N ALA A 46 -3.64 -3.78 -4.68
CA ALA A 46 -4.10 -4.68 -3.63
C ALA A 46 -5.63 -4.86 -3.66
N ALA A 47 -6.38 -3.78 -3.85
CA ALA A 47 -7.83 -3.81 -3.97
C ALA A 47 -8.27 -4.63 -5.18
N ALA A 48 -7.68 -4.37 -6.36
CA ALA A 48 -7.96 -5.14 -7.56
C ALA A 48 -7.62 -6.63 -7.39
N ALA A 49 -6.48 -6.96 -6.77
CA ALA A 49 -6.09 -8.35 -6.52
C ALA A 49 -6.97 -9.03 -5.46
N ALA A 50 -7.51 -8.29 -4.49
CA ALA A 50 -8.42 -8.83 -3.49
C ALA A 50 -9.79 -9.23 -4.08
N GLU A 51 -10.22 -8.51 -5.13
CA GLU A 51 -11.45 -8.77 -5.89
C GLU A 51 -11.26 -9.79 -7.03
N SER A 52 -10.02 -10.15 -7.35
CA SER A 52 -9.70 -11.15 -8.38
C SER A 52 -10.04 -12.57 -7.93
N ASP A 53 -10.64 -13.35 -8.84
CA ASP A 53 -10.87 -14.79 -8.65
C ASP A 53 -9.56 -15.60 -8.67
N ALA A 54 -8.52 -15.07 -9.33
CA ALA A 54 -7.19 -15.66 -9.36
C ALA A 54 -6.32 -15.04 -8.27
N GLY A 55 -5.91 -15.87 -7.30
CA GLY A 55 -4.84 -15.58 -6.34
C GLY A 55 -5.00 -14.24 -5.63
N LYS A 56 -5.70 -14.24 -4.49
CA LYS A 56 -5.94 -13.07 -3.61
C LYS A 56 -4.68 -12.59 -2.88
N ALA A 57 -3.58 -12.49 -3.60
CA ALA A 57 -2.27 -12.14 -3.09
C ALA A 57 -1.55 -11.21 -4.07
N ILE A 58 -0.71 -10.34 -3.52
CA ILE A 58 0.18 -9.49 -4.30
C ILE A 58 1.61 -9.67 -3.82
N THR A 59 2.56 -9.39 -4.70
CA THR A 59 3.98 -9.38 -4.36
C THR A 59 4.44 -7.95 -4.15
N LEU A 60 5.02 -7.66 -2.99
CA LEU A 60 5.64 -6.38 -2.68
C LEU A 60 7.14 -6.55 -2.45
N THR A 61 7.92 -5.54 -2.83
CA THR A 61 9.27 -5.35 -2.31
C THR A 61 9.23 -5.05 -0.81
N SER A 62 10.34 -5.29 -0.12
CA SER A 62 10.45 -4.91 1.30
C SER A 62 10.30 -3.40 1.54
N GLU A 63 10.67 -2.56 0.57
CA GLU A 63 10.51 -1.10 0.66
C GLU A 63 9.04 -0.69 0.55
N GLU A 64 8.28 -1.29 -0.38
CA GLU A 64 6.84 -1.07 -0.50
C GLU A 64 6.09 -1.55 0.75
N PHE A 65 6.44 -2.73 1.28
CA PHE A 65 5.87 -3.22 2.53
C PHE A 65 6.20 -2.28 3.70
N TRP A 66 7.43 -1.76 3.76
CA TRP A 66 7.85 -0.85 4.83
C TRP A 66 6.95 0.39 4.92
N LEU A 67 6.51 0.94 3.80
CA LEU A 67 5.64 2.14 3.74
C LEU A 67 4.30 1.97 4.47
N ILE A 68 3.76 0.75 4.50
CA ILE A 68 2.44 0.44 5.07
C ILE A 68 2.52 -0.37 6.37
N SER A 69 3.72 -0.85 6.74
CA SER A 69 3.94 -1.80 7.84
C SER A 69 3.43 -1.35 9.22
N ARG A 70 3.39 -0.04 9.48
CA ARG A 70 2.88 0.52 10.75
C ARG A 70 1.34 0.47 10.87
N ASN A 71 0.65 0.21 9.77
CA ASN A 71 -0.82 0.17 9.70
C ASN A 71 -1.33 -1.23 9.25
N TRP A 72 -0.53 -2.27 9.48
CA TRP A 72 -0.70 -3.64 8.98
C TRP A 72 -1.72 -4.51 9.76
#